data_AF-A0A9N9NXD8-F1
#
_entry.id   AF-A0A9N9NXD8-F1
#
_cell.length_a   1.000
_cell.length_b   1.000
_cell.length_c   1.000
_cell.angle_alpha   90.00
_cell.angle_beta   90.00
_cell.angle_gamma   90.00
#
_symmetry.space_group_name_H-M   'P 1'
#
loop_
_entity.id
_entity.type
_entity.pdbx_description
1 polymer ?
#
loop_
_entity_poly.entity_id
_entity_poly.type
_entity_poly.pdbx_seq_one_letter_code
_entity_poly.pdbx_strand_id
1 'polypeptide(L)'
;NPEIERYFKTVKFVPNKSLTTFVKVNQLYDMDNFLFRNIFAGSDKFLPPNLQNNATSLEALTRIGLKSQINGDTFIECAQEVESQIIQNRFSISLIKIRAKELILYMYEHIETLDFDDEQLEQILDIKFVLSDKNLPVQFYQSPKETSGFETFGNICRQEYKKICWTQCPIFDKSIEPTALFNEYYPEIGIPCTESIINHWFFVAENIESWKSSKNEKKIKSVIKNIYESMIERSDESDLIESNISDPKKKLFLNDENPFDKNNCVAGKELIIGDDFKGVKEFLMPYEELLFLAGA
;
A
#
# COMPACT_ATOMS: atom_id res chain seq x y z
N ASN A 1 -28.62 6.93 -33.66
CA ASN A 1 -28.46 8.30 -34.23
C ASN A 1 -27.58 9.03 -33.23
N PRO A 2 -26.33 9.34 -33.58
CA PRO A 2 -25.33 9.84 -32.62
C PRO A 2 -25.73 11.11 -31.88
N GLU A 3 -26.49 12.01 -32.51
CA GLU A 3 -26.95 13.25 -31.88
C GLU A 3 -27.99 12.97 -30.79
N ILE A 4 -28.93 12.07 -31.08
CA ILE A 4 -29.95 11.62 -30.12
C ILE A 4 -29.29 10.91 -28.93
N GLU A 5 -28.32 10.04 -29.20
CA GLU A 5 -27.57 9.32 -28.17
C GLU A 5 -26.75 10.28 -27.28
N ARG A 6 -26.13 11.31 -27.87
CA ARG A 6 -25.40 12.34 -27.14
C ARG A 6 -26.33 13.21 -26.28
N TYR A 7 -27.51 13.53 -26.77
CA TYR A 7 -28.52 14.23 -25.97
C TYR A 7 -28.91 13.41 -24.73
N PHE A 8 -29.26 12.13 -24.93
CA PHE A 8 -29.66 11.23 -23.84
C PHE A 8 -28.57 10.97 -22.79
N LYS A 9 -27.28 11.07 -23.16
CA LYS A 9 -26.16 11.03 -22.19
C LYS A 9 -26.26 12.12 -21.12
N THR A 10 -26.82 13.28 -21.46
CA THR A 10 -26.77 14.48 -20.60
C THR A 10 -28.03 14.71 -19.77
N VAL A 11 -29.16 14.15 -20.18
CA VAL A 11 -30.47 14.37 -19.54
C VAL A 11 -30.80 13.29 -18.51
N LYS A 12 -31.57 13.66 -17.49
CA LYS A 12 -32.12 12.73 -16.51
C LYS A 12 -33.42 12.15 -17.05
N PHE A 13 -33.40 10.88 -17.43
CA PHE A 13 -34.58 10.25 -18.04
C PHE A 13 -34.70 8.74 -17.76
N VAL A 14 -33.68 8.11 -17.19
CA VAL A 14 -33.72 6.69 -16.81
C VAL A 14 -34.11 6.58 -15.34
N PRO A 15 -35.16 5.81 -14.98
CA PRO A 15 -35.52 5.60 -13.59
C PRO A 15 -34.42 4.80 -12.88
N ASN A 16 -34.12 5.14 -11.62
CA ASN A 16 -33.23 4.34 -10.78
C ASN A 16 -33.89 3.03 -10.33
N LYS A 17 -33.11 2.14 -9.71
CA LYS A 17 -33.56 0.81 -9.26
C LYS A 17 -34.83 0.86 -8.41
N SER A 18 -34.90 1.78 -7.43
CA SER A 18 -36.05 1.93 -6.52
C SER A 18 -37.22 2.70 -7.12
N LEU A 19 -37.14 3.15 -8.38
CA LEU A 19 -38.18 3.93 -9.07
C LEU A 19 -38.56 5.24 -8.35
N THR A 20 -37.61 5.83 -7.62
CA THR A 20 -37.83 7.05 -6.83
C THR A 20 -37.46 8.32 -7.57
N THR A 21 -36.56 8.24 -8.56
CA THR A 21 -36.13 9.41 -9.33
C THR A 21 -35.59 9.02 -10.71
N PHE A 22 -35.55 10.00 -11.61
CA PHE A 22 -34.87 9.88 -12.90
C PHE A 22 -33.43 10.38 -12.77
N VAL A 23 -32.50 9.58 -13.29
CA VAL A 23 -31.07 9.86 -13.28
C VAL A 23 -30.51 9.87 -14.71
N LYS A 24 -29.27 10.35 -14.84
CA LYS A 24 -28.54 10.22 -16.10
C LYS A 24 -28.07 8.77 -16.23
N VAL A 25 -28.06 8.26 -17.46
CA VAL A 25 -27.67 6.86 -17.71
C VAL A 25 -26.22 6.57 -17.31
N ASN A 26 -25.32 7.55 -17.42
CA ASN A 26 -23.92 7.43 -16.98
C ASN A 26 -23.72 7.43 -15.46
N GLN A 27 -24.79 7.57 -14.68
CA GLN A 27 -24.77 7.39 -13.22
C GLN A 27 -25.18 5.98 -12.81
N LEU A 28 -25.55 5.14 -13.79
CA LEU A 28 -26.02 3.79 -13.57
C LEU A 28 -25.00 2.76 -14.02
N TYR A 29 -25.01 1.63 -13.33
CA TYR A 29 -24.17 0.48 -13.58
C TYR A 29 -25.03 -0.72 -13.96
N ASP A 30 -24.44 -1.58 -14.77
CA ASP A 30 -25.01 -2.88 -15.12
C ASP A 30 -24.91 -3.84 -13.93
N MET A 31 -26.04 -4.44 -13.53
CA MET A 31 -26.10 -5.38 -12.41
C MET A 31 -25.52 -6.77 -12.76
N ASP A 32 -25.33 -7.08 -14.05
CA ASP A 32 -24.74 -8.35 -14.48
C ASP A 32 -23.22 -8.36 -14.29
N ASN A 33 -22.58 -7.18 -14.29
CA ASN A 33 -21.20 -7.03 -13.89
C ASN A 33 -21.03 -7.32 -12.39
N PHE A 34 -20.25 -8.37 -12.08
CA PHE A 34 -20.04 -8.84 -10.71
C PHE A 34 -19.49 -7.75 -9.78
N LEU A 35 -18.50 -6.99 -10.24
CA LEU A 35 -17.80 -6.01 -9.41
C LEU A 35 -18.72 -4.82 -9.08
N PHE A 36 -19.43 -4.30 -10.08
CA PHE A 36 -20.46 -3.27 -9.85
C PHE A 36 -21.54 -3.76 -8.90
N ARG A 37 -22.08 -4.96 -9.14
CA ARG A 37 -23.11 -5.56 -8.29
C ARG A 37 -22.65 -5.67 -6.85
N ASN A 38 -21.40 -6.10 -6.61
CA ASN A 38 -20.89 -6.26 -5.26
C ASN A 38 -20.66 -4.91 -4.57
N ILE A 39 -19.94 -4.00 -5.22
CA ILE A 39 -19.50 -2.73 -4.62
C ILE A 39 -20.68 -1.81 -4.36
N PHE A 40 -21.55 -1.62 -5.36
CA PHE A 40 -22.70 -0.71 -5.27
C PHE A 40 -23.96 -1.36 -4.66
N ALA A 41 -23.88 -2.60 -4.16
CA ALA A 41 -25.05 -3.29 -3.60
C ALA A 41 -25.70 -2.48 -2.47
N GLY A 42 -27.03 -2.34 -2.54
CA GLY A 42 -27.81 -1.52 -1.60
C GLY A 42 -27.85 -0.03 -1.95
N SER A 43 -27.35 0.36 -3.13
CA SER A 43 -27.54 1.69 -3.70
C SER A 43 -28.59 1.70 -4.81
N ASP A 44 -29.01 2.90 -5.18
CA ASP A 44 -29.91 3.17 -6.31
C ASP A 44 -29.15 3.39 -7.64
N LYS A 45 -27.86 3.02 -7.71
CA LYS A 45 -27.02 3.19 -8.89
C LYS A 45 -27.23 2.12 -9.97
N PHE A 46 -28.34 1.38 -9.95
CA PHE A 46 -28.63 0.33 -10.95
C PHE A 46 -29.92 0.61 -11.69
N LEU A 47 -30.07 -0.07 -12.83
CA LEU A 47 -31.32 -0.12 -13.57
C LEU A 47 -32.41 -0.87 -12.78
N PRO A 48 -33.70 -0.52 -12.97
CA PRO A 48 -34.80 -1.33 -12.49
C PRO A 48 -34.87 -2.66 -13.25
N PRO A 49 -35.43 -3.73 -12.66
CA PRO A 49 -35.45 -5.08 -13.25
C PRO A 49 -36.01 -5.15 -14.67
N ASN A 50 -37.03 -4.34 -14.99
CA ASN A 50 -37.64 -4.33 -16.32
C ASN A 50 -36.70 -3.83 -17.43
N LEU A 51 -35.76 -2.94 -17.10
CA LEU A 51 -34.76 -2.44 -18.03
C LEU A 51 -33.51 -3.31 -18.02
N GLN A 52 -33.08 -3.80 -16.84
CA GLN A 52 -31.94 -4.69 -16.68
C GLN A 52 -32.14 -6.02 -17.41
N ASN A 53 -33.32 -6.64 -17.29
CA ASN A 53 -33.60 -7.97 -17.82
C ASN A 53 -33.99 -7.96 -19.32
N ASN A 54 -33.95 -6.80 -19.98
CA ASN A 54 -34.27 -6.66 -21.39
C ASN A 54 -33.00 -6.38 -22.20
N ALA A 55 -32.57 -7.35 -23.00
CA ALA A 55 -31.33 -7.25 -23.79
C ALA A 55 -31.31 -6.05 -24.73
N THR A 56 -32.42 -5.75 -25.42
CA THR A 56 -32.52 -4.59 -26.32
C THR A 56 -32.38 -3.28 -25.58
N SER A 57 -33.00 -3.16 -24.40
CA SER A 57 -32.86 -1.99 -23.53
C SER A 57 -31.43 -1.84 -23.04
N LEU A 58 -30.81 -2.93 -22.55
CA LEU A 58 -29.45 -2.89 -22.01
C LEU A 58 -28.43 -2.49 -23.09
N GLU A 59 -28.56 -3.01 -24.30
CA GLU A 59 -27.71 -2.67 -25.44
C GLU A 59 -27.87 -1.18 -25.83
N ALA A 60 -29.10 -0.68 -25.88
CA ALA A 60 -29.38 0.71 -26.15
C ALA A 60 -28.82 1.64 -25.06
N LEU A 61 -29.02 1.28 -23.78
CA LEU A 61 -28.54 2.02 -22.63
C LEU A 61 -27.00 2.03 -22.55
N THR A 62 -26.35 0.92 -22.91
CA THR A 62 -24.88 0.83 -23.00
C THR A 62 -24.33 1.82 -24.04
N ARG A 63 -24.92 1.90 -25.24
CA ARG A 63 -24.48 2.88 -26.27
C ARG A 63 -24.57 4.33 -25.80
N ILE A 64 -25.59 4.64 -24.99
CA ILE A 64 -25.78 5.97 -24.43
C ILE A 64 -25.07 6.16 -23.08
N GLY A 65 -24.23 5.23 -22.62
CA GLY A 65 -23.32 5.45 -21.50
C GLY A 65 -23.67 4.75 -20.18
N LEU A 66 -24.54 3.73 -20.19
CA LEU A 66 -24.60 2.79 -19.05
C LEU A 66 -23.23 2.13 -18.87
N LYS A 67 -22.76 2.06 -17.63
CA LYS A 67 -21.49 1.42 -17.29
C LYS A 67 -21.68 -0.09 -17.18
N SER A 68 -21.27 -0.82 -18.22
CA SER A 68 -21.40 -2.29 -18.27
C SER A 68 -20.09 -3.04 -18.08
N GLN A 69 -18.95 -2.41 -18.33
CA GLN A 69 -17.62 -2.98 -18.19
C GLN A 69 -16.76 -2.15 -17.24
N ILE A 70 -15.76 -2.81 -16.64
CA ILE A 70 -14.74 -2.12 -15.87
C ILE A 70 -13.67 -1.61 -16.84
N ASN A 71 -13.29 -0.35 -16.65
CA ASN A 71 -12.18 0.35 -17.30
C ASN A 71 -11.56 1.31 -16.26
N GLY A 72 -10.55 2.09 -16.65
CA GLY A 72 -9.90 3.08 -15.77
C GLY A 72 -10.87 3.91 -14.93
N ASP A 73 -11.77 4.65 -15.59
CA ASP A 73 -12.73 5.54 -14.93
C ASP A 73 -13.67 4.81 -13.97
N THR A 74 -14.26 3.70 -14.42
CA THR A 74 -15.23 2.96 -13.61
C THR A 74 -14.58 2.17 -12.48
N PHE A 75 -13.31 1.80 -12.62
CA PHE A 75 -12.49 1.24 -11.54
C PHE A 75 -12.26 2.29 -10.45
N ILE A 76 -11.87 3.52 -10.83
CA ILE A 76 -11.71 4.64 -9.89
C ILE A 76 -13.02 4.90 -9.13
N GLU A 77 -14.15 4.95 -9.83
CA GLU A 77 -15.46 5.13 -9.19
C GLU A 77 -15.80 3.99 -8.21
N CYS A 78 -15.40 2.76 -8.52
CA CYS A 78 -15.53 1.62 -7.61
C CYS A 78 -14.64 1.78 -6.37
N ALA A 79 -13.39 2.20 -6.55
CA ALA A 79 -12.45 2.44 -5.45
C ALA A 79 -12.94 3.56 -4.53
N GLN A 80 -13.39 4.69 -5.10
CA GLN A 80 -13.98 5.81 -4.36
C GLN A 80 -15.25 5.41 -3.62
N GLU A 81 -16.08 4.54 -4.18
CA GLU A 81 -17.25 4.02 -3.48
C GLU A 81 -16.84 3.17 -2.28
N VAL A 82 -15.83 2.31 -2.41
CA VAL A 82 -15.32 1.52 -1.28
C VAL A 82 -14.77 2.45 -0.19
N GLU A 83 -14.00 3.47 -0.54
CA GLU A 83 -13.52 4.49 0.40
C GLU A 83 -14.67 5.24 1.08
N SER A 84 -15.67 5.67 0.33
CA SER A 84 -16.89 6.30 0.87
C SER A 84 -17.61 5.39 1.85
N GLN A 85 -17.67 4.07 1.60
CA GLN A 85 -18.25 3.11 2.53
C GLN A 85 -17.46 2.99 3.83
N ILE A 86 -16.13 3.11 3.77
CA ILE A 86 -15.24 3.15 4.95
C ILE A 86 -15.56 4.40 5.78
N ILE A 87 -15.62 5.57 5.15
CA ILE A 87 -15.85 6.86 5.81
C ILE A 87 -17.25 6.93 6.44
N GLN A 88 -18.28 6.51 5.70
CA GLN A 88 -19.67 6.60 6.15
C GLN A 88 -20.04 5.53 7.19
N ASN A 89 -19.22 4.47 7.32
CA ASN A 89 -19.47 3.34 8.21
C ASN A 89 -20.88 2.73 8.02
N ARG A 90 -21.39 2.75 6.78
CA ARG A 90 -22.75 2.32 6.42
C ARG A 90 -22.89 0.79 6.43
N PHE A 91 -21.79 0.09 6.20
CA PHE A 91 -21.73 -1.37 6.11
C PHE A 91 -20.80 -1.93 7.18
N SER A 92 -20.95 -3.23 7.48
CA SER A 92 -20.01 -3.89 8.39
C SER A 92 -18.60 -3.88 7.80
N ILE A 93 -17.59 -3.69 8.65
CA ILE A 93 -16.20 -3.65 8.20
C ILE A 93 -15.78 -4.92 7.44
N SER A 94 -16.32 -6.08 7.83
CA SER A 94 -16.07 -7.36 7.14
C SER A 94 -16.58 -7.35 5.71
N LEU A 95 -17.75 -6.77 5.45
CA LEU A 95 -18.30 -6.65 4.09
C LEU A 95 -17.45 -5.70 3.23
N ILE A 96 -17.06 -4.56 3.80
CA ILE A 96 -16.20 -3.58 3.11
C ILE A 96 -14.85 -4.22 2.76
N LYS A 97 -14.27 -5.02 3.67
CA LYS A 97 -13.04 -5.77 3.40
C LYS A 97 -13.18 -6.74 2.23
N ILE A 98 -14.31 -7.46 2.14
CA ILE A 98 -14.58 -8.36 1.01
C ILE A 98 -14.62 -7.56 -0.31
N ARG A 99 -15.36 -6.45 -0.33
CA ARG A 99 -15.47 -5.57 -1.52
C ARG A 99 -14.12 -5.00 -1.96
N ALA A 100 -13.36 -4.45 -1.02
CA ALA A 100 -12.01 -3.95 -1.25
C ALA A 100 -11.09 -5.04 -1.81
N LYS A 101 -11.10 -6.23 -1.19
CA LYS A 101 -10.32 -7.37 -1.66
C LYS A 101 -10.66 -7.76 -3.10
N GLU A 102 -11.94 -7.92 -3.41
CA GLU A 102 -12.36 -8.29 -4.76
C GLU A 102 -11.97 -7.24 -5.80
N LEU A 103 -12.05 -5.95 -5.46
CA LEU A 103 -11.59 -4.86 -6.33
C LEU A 103 -10.09 -4.92 -6.60
N ILE A 104 -9.28 -5.16 -5.57
CA ILE A 104 -7.81 -5.26 -5.70
C ILE A 104 -7.42 -6.49 -6.52
N LEU A 105 -8.04 -7.64 -6.25
CA LEU A 105 -7.79 -8.86 -7.02
C LEU A 105 -8.20 -8.71 -8.49
N TYR A 106 -9.32 -8.02 -8.75
CA TYR A 106 -9.72 -7.67 -10.12
C TYR A 106 -8.65 -6.82 -10.81
N MET A 107 -8.11 -5.81 -10.13
CA MET A 107 -7.04 -4.98 -10.67
C MET A 107 -5.82 -5.81 -11.06
N TYR A 108 -5.39 -6.72 -10.18
CA TYR A 108 -4.23 -7.57 -10.45
C TYR A 108 -4.45 -8.53 -11.62
N GLU A 109 -5.66 -9.07 -11.77
CA GLU A 109 -6.02 -9.99 -12.86
C GLU A 109 -6.15 -9.28 -14.21
N HIS A 110 -6.58 -8.02 -14.19
CA HIS A 110 -6.94 -7.27 -15.40
C HIS A 110 -6.03 -6.09 -15.69
N ILE A 111 -4.83 -6.03 -15.08
CA ILE A 111 -4.01 -4.83 -15.11
C ILE A 111 -3.63 -4.39 -16.53
N GLU A 112 -3.36 -5.35 -17.41
CA GLU A 112 -3.02 -5.09 -18.82
C GLU A 112 -4.20 -4.51 -19.62
N THR A 113 -5.44 -4.79 -19.19
CA THR A 113 -6.65 -4.34 -19.90
C THR A 113 -7.26 -3.08 -19.30
N LEU A 114 -6.92 -2.76 -18.05
CA LEU A 114 -7.37 -1.54 -17.39
C LEU A 114 -6.65 -0.32 -17.97
N ASP A 115 -5.39 -0.49 -18.36
CA ASP A 115 -4.58 0.49 -19.11
C ASP A 115 -4.72 1.91 -18.54
N PHE A 116 -4.42 2.04 -17.24
CA PHE A 116 -4.54 3.31 -16.52
C PHE A 116 -3.56 4.32 -17.11
N ASP A 117 -4.04 5.53 -17.41
CA ASP A 117 -3.16 6.66 -17.68
C ASP A 117 -2.56 7.22 -16.38
N ASP A 118 -1.59 8.13 -16.51
CA ASP A 118 -0.87 8.70 -15.37
C ASP A 118 -1.81 9.41 -14.37
N GLU A 119 -2.83 10.13 -14.87
CA GLU A 119 -3.80 10.84 -14.01
C GLU A 119 -4.70 9.86 -13.25
N GLN A 120 -5.13 8.81 -13.92
CA GLN A 120 -5.91 7.72 -13.32
C GLN A 120 -5.09 6.97 -12.26
N LEU A 121 -3.82 6.69 -12.55
CA LEU A 121 -2.92 6.03 -11.61
C LEU A 121 -2.69 6.90 -10.37
N GLU A 122 -2.41 8.19 -10.52
CA GLU A 122 -2.28 9.13 -9.41
C GLU A 122 -3.51 9.12 -8.50
N GLN A 123 -4.71 9.12 -9.10
CA GLN A 123 -5.95 9.01 -8.32
C GLN A 123 -6.05 7.69 -7.56
N ILE A 124 -5.74 6.56 -8.20
CA ILE A 124 -5.79 5.22 -7.57
C ILE A 124 -4.79 5.12 -6.41
N LEU A 125 -3.60 5.72 -6.55
CA LEU A 125 -2.56 5.72 -5.53
C LEU A 125 -2.99 6.43 -4.24
N ASP A 126 -3.94 7.36 -4.34
CA ASP A 126 -4.43 8.18 -3.23
C ASP A 126 -5.75 7.71 -2.60
N ILE A 127 -6.49 6.82 -3.27
CA ILE A 127 -7.76 6.31 -2.71
C ILE A 127 -7.50 5.27 -1.61
N LYS A 128 -8.14 5.45 -0.45
CA LYS A 128 -7.95 4.61 0.73
C LYS A 128 -8.86 3.38 0.73
N PHE A 129 -8.51 2.39 -0.09
CA PHE A 129 -9.26 1.12 -0.19
C PHE A 129 -8.41 -0.15 -0.03
N VAL A 130 -7.07 -0.03 0.05
CA VAL A 130 -6.15 -1.17 0.08
C VAL A 130 -6.10 -1.79 1.47
N LEU A 131 -6.25 -3.12 1.57
CA LEU A 131 -6.26 -3.78 2.89
C LEU A 131 -4.87 -3.79 3.54
N SER A 132 -4.81 -3.37 4.80
CA SER A 132 -3.58 -3.44 5.59
C SER A 132 -3.65 -4.48 6.72
N ASP A 133 -2.51 -5.12 6.97
CA ASP A 133 -2.35 -6.11 8.03
C ASP A 133 -2.47 -5.44 9.40
N LYS A 134 -3.54 -5.75 10.13
CA LYS A 134 -3.73 -5.30 11.53
C LYS A 134 -2.99 -6.16 12.55
N ASN A 135 -2.48 -7.32 12.14
CA ASN A 135 -2.02 -8.38 13.04
C ASN A 135 -0.49 -8.47 13.05
N LEU A 136 0.19 -7.37 13.38
CA LEU A 136 1.58 -7.50 13.81
C LEU A 136 1.60 -8.10 15.22
N PRO A 137 2.25 -9.26 15.44
CA PRO A 137 2.26 -9.90 16.75
C PRO A 137 2.87 -8.97 17.80
N VAL A 138 2.04 -8.65 18.78
CA VAL A 138 2.10 -7.58 19.80
C VAL A 138 3.23 -7.75 20.84
N GLN A 139 4.29 -8.53 20.57
CA GLN A 139 5.41 -8.71 21.54
C GLN A 139 6.74 -8.06 21.12
N PHE A 140 6.91 -7.78 19.83
CA PHE A 140 8.13 -7.18 19.27
C PHE A 140 7.81 -5.98 18.38
N TYR A 141 6.70 -6.10 17.65
CA TYR A 141 6.11 -5.04 16.86
C TYR A 141 5.13 -4.26 17.76
N GLN A 142 5.64 -3.44 18.68
CA GLN A 142 4.78 -2.47 19.36
C GLN A 142 4.17 -1.56 18.29
N SER A 143 2.84 -1.55 18.23
CA SER A 143 1.98 -0.77 17.33
C SER A 143 2.65 -0.41 16.00
N PRO A 144 2.52 -1.23 14.93
CA PRO A 144 2.62 -0.67 13.57
C PRO A 144 1.91 0.67 13.53
N LYS A 145 2.39 1.59 12.69
CA LYS A 145 1.69 2.86 12.41
C LYS A 145 0.18 2.56 12.38
N GLU A 146 -0.57 3.12 13.33
CA GLU A 146 -1.91 2.67 13.63
C GLU A 146 -2.77 2.73 12.36
N THR A 147 -3.22 1.58 11.87
CA THR A 147 -3.96 1.51 10.61
C THR A 147 -5.46 1.38 10.86
N SER A 148 -6.25 2.03 10.00
CA SER A 148 -7.69 1.78 9.92
C SER A 148 -8.02 0.36 9.40
N GLY A 149 -7.03 -0.37 8.89
CA GLY A 149 -7.18 -1.63 8.15
C GLY A 149 -7.39 -1.45 6.65
N PHE A 150 -7.40 -0.20 6.23
CA PHE A 150 -7.48 0.27 4.86
C PHE A 150 -6.47 1.39 4.73
N GLU A 151 -5.69 1.39 3.67
CA GLU A 151 -4.65 2.36 3.33
C GLU A 151 -4.68 2.64 1.81
N THR A 152 -3.80 3.51 1.35
CA THR A 152 -3.65 3.84 -0.07
C THR A 152 -2.51 3.03 -0.68
N PHE A 153 -2.50 2.83 -2.00
CA PHE A 153 -1.37 2.18 -2.67
C PHE A 153 -0.07 3.00 -2.53
N GLY A 154 -0.15 4.33 -2.50
CA GLY A 154 1.01 5.22 -2.37
C GLY A 154 1.70 5.19 -1.00
N ASN A 155 1.12 4.55 0.02
CA ASN A 155 1.65 4.58 1.39
C ASN A 155 1.81 3.18 2.01
N ILE A 156 1.40 2.12 1.33
CA ILE A 156 1.46 0.75 1.84
C ILE A 156 2.69 0.02 1.32
N CYS A 157 3.27 -0.87 2.13
CA CYS A 157 4.48 -1.64 1.79
C CYS A 157 4.21 -3.14 1.73
N ARG A 158 4.96 -3.85 0.87
CA ARG A 158 4.92 -5.31 0.72
C ARG A 158 5.38 -6.01 2.00
N GLN A 159 4.87 -7.23 2.21
CA GLN A 159 5.21 -8.03 3.40
C GLN A 159 6.71 -8.38 3.45
N GLU A 160 7.40 -8.43 2.32
CA GLU A 160 8.85 -8.68 2.26
C GLU A 160 9.67 -7.58 2.94
N TYR A 161 9.29 -6.31 2.77
CA TYR A 161 9.96 -5.16 3.40
C TYR A 161 9.52 -4.89 4.83
N LYS A 162 8.64 -5.73 5.37
CA LYS A 162 8.12 -5.57 6.72
C LYS A 162 9.22 -5.40 7.76
N LYS A 163 10.36 -6.08 7.64
CA LYS A 163 11.49 -5.99 8.60
C LYS A 163 12.26 -4.68 8.57
N ILE A 164 12.00 -3.79 7.62
CA ILE A 164 12.76 -2.56 7.44
C ILE A 164 11.89 -1.30 7.51
N CYS A 165 10.57 -1.44 7.62
CA CYS A 165 9.68 -0.27 7.58
C CYS A 165 8.43 -0.35 8.46
N TRP A 166 8.17 -1.43 9.21
CA TRP A 166 6.86 -1.66 9.86
C TRP A 166 6.39 -0.58 10.85
N THR A 167 7.31 0.25 11.36
CA THR A 167 6.98 1.34 12.29
C THR A 167 6.64 2.63 11.57
N GLN A 168 7.02 2.75 10.30
CA GLN A 168 6.84 3.95 9.47
C GLN A 168 5.78 3.73 8.39
N CYS A 169 5.64 2.50 7.89
CA CYS A 169 4.77 2.14 6.79
C CYS A 169 3.74 1.09 7.20
N PRO A 170 2.46 1.25 6.82
CA PRO A 170 1.50 0.16 6.84
C PRO A 170 1.93 -0.96 5.88
N ILE A 171 1.54 -2.19 6.20
CA ILE A 171 1.90 -3.38 5.40
C ILE A 171 0.65 -3.97 4.76
N PHE A 172 0.76 -4.44 3.52
CA PHE A 172 -0.31 -5.17 2.82
C PHE A 172 -0.88 -6.30 3.67
N ASP A 173 -2.19 -6.47 3.68
CA ASP A 173 -2.79 -7.71 4.17
C ASP A 173 -2.32 -8.88 3.29
N LYS A 174 -1.86 -9.97 3.92
CA LYS A 174 -1.29 -11.13 3.21
C LYS A 174 -2.21 -11.71 2.13
N SER A 175 -3.52 -11.50 2.26
CA SER A 175 -4.50 -12.04 1.32
C SER A 175 -4.67 -11.22 0.04
N ILE A 176 -3.95 -10.09 -0.09
CA ILE A 176 -3.92 -9.21 -1.25
C ILE A 176 -2.51 -8.76 -1.64
N GLU A 177 -1.49 -9.57 -1.33
CA GLU A 177 -0.11 -9.27 -1.73
C GLU A 177 -0.05 -9.08 -3.26
N PRO A 178 0.66 -8.04 -3.76
CA PRO A 178 0.81 -7.80 -5.18
C PRO A 178 1.29 -9.02 -5.95
N THR A 179 0.72 -9.26 -7.14
CA THR A 179 1.16 -10.33 -8.04
C THR A 179 2.46 -9.94 -8.74
N ALA A 180 3.19 -10.91 -9.28
CA ALA A 180 4.38 -10.65 -10.09
C ALA A 180 4.07 -9.70 -11.27
N LEU A 181 2.97 -9.95 -11.98
CA LEU A 181 2.52 -9.11 -13.09
C LEU A 181 2.23 -7.67 -12.63
N PHE A 182 1.56 -7.48 -11.49
CA PHE A 182 1.32 -6.14 -10.97
C PHE A 182 2.62 -5.40 -10.66
N ASN A 183 3.61 -6.09 -10.07
CA ASN A 183 4.92 -5.52 -9.77
C ASN A 183 5.73 -5.20 -11.04
N GLU A 184 5.51 -5.91 -12.15
CA GLU A 184 6.14 -5.58 -13.44
C GLU A 184 5.60 -4.26 -14.01
N TYR A 185 4.29 -4.02 -13.87
CA TYR A 185 3.67 -2.76 -14.31
C TYR A 185 3.96 -1.59 -13.38
N TYR A 186 3.96 -1.83 -12.06
CA TYR A 186 4.20 -0.79 -11.05
C TYR A 186 5.27 -1.22 -10.05
N PRO A 187 6.55 -1.22 -10.46
CA PRO A 187 7.64 -1.73 -9.63
C PRO A 187 7.82 -0.97 -8.32
N GLU A 188 7.52 0.33 -8.32
CA GLU A 188 7.69 1.21 -7.16
C GLU A 188 6.61 1.01 -6.07
N ILE A 189 5.44 0.48 -6.43
CA ILE A 189 4.34 0.30 -5.48
C ILE A 189 4.73 -0.77 -4.46
N GLY A 190 4.60 -0.41 -3.18
CA GLY A 190 4.88 -1.34 -2.10
C GLY A 190 6.34 -1.38 -1.65
N ILE A 191 7.21 -0.55 -2.22
CA ILE A 191 8.60 -0.41 -1.78
C ILE A 191 8.71 0.79 -0.82
N PRO A 192 9.29 0.62 0.37
CA PRO A 192 9.51 1.76 1.27
C PRO A 192 10.59 2.70 0.71
N CYS A 193 10.36 4.00 0.83
CA CYS A 193 11.37 5.00 0.54
C CYS A 193 12.50 4.98 1.58
N THR A 194 13.68 5.46 1.19
CA THR A 194 14.90 5.51 2.01
C THR A 194 14.69 6.23 3.34
N GLU A 195 14.01 7.37 3.33
CA GLU A 195 13.66 8.12 4.53
C GLU A 195 12.84 7.28 5.52
N SER A 196 11.88 6.48 5.03
CA SER A 196 11.07 5.60 5.87
C SER A 196 11.91 4.49 6.51
N ILE A 197 12.91 3.95 5.80
CA ILE A 197 13.80 2.92 6.37
C ILE A 197 14.75 3.53 7.40
N ILE A 198 15.28 4.74 7.15
CA ILE A 198 16.13 5.46 8.10
C ILE A 198 15.35 5.79 9.39
N ASN A 199 14.15 6.35 9.27
CA ASN A 199 13.29 6.63 10.41
C ASN A 199 12.91 5.35 11.17
N HIS A 200 12.71 4.25 10.44
CA HIS A 200 12.51 2.94 11.04
C HIS A 200 13.73 2.47 11.83
N TRP A 201 14.94 2.64 11.27
CA TRP A 201 16.20 2.30 11.94
C TRP A 201 16.39 3.09 13.23
N PHE A 202 16.11 4.40 13.21
CA PHE A 202 16.15 5.24 14.41
C PHE A 202 15.21 4.71 15.48
N PHE A 203 13.98 4.39 15.10
CA PHE A 203 13.00 3.82 16.02
C PHE A 203 13.49 2.49 16.62
N VAL A 204 14.06 1.60 15.81
CA VAL A 204 14.62 0.32 16.27
C VAL A 204 15.75 0.54 17.27
N ALA A 205 16.70 1.43 16.96
CA ALA A 205 17.84 1.71 17.83
C ALA A 205 17.40 2.29 19.19
N GLU A 206 16.41 3.19 19.20
CA GLU A 206 15.89 3.83 20.42
C GLU A 206 15.09 2.87 21.32
N ASN A 207 14.41 1.86 20.73
CA ASN A 207 13.50 0.98 21.46
C ASN A 207 14.07 -0.43 21.74
N ILE A 208 15.26 -0.77 21.23
CA ILE A 208 15.85 -2.11 21.28
C ILE A 208 15.88 -2.73 22.68
N GLU A 209 16.18 -1.92 23.70
CA GLU A 209 16.26 -2.36 25.09
C GLU A 209 14.89 -2.74 25.67
N SER A 210 13.83 -2.02 25.28
CA SER A 210 12.45 -2.32 25.72
C SER A 210 11.96 -3.68 25.22
N TRP A 211 12.60 -4.21 24.17
CA TRP A 211 12.27 -5.50 23.56
C TRP A 211 13.12 -6.66 24.07
N LYS A 212 13.95 -6.42 25.11
CA LYS A 212 14.87 -7.40 25.67
C LYS A 212 14.15 -8.65 26.14
N SER A 213 14.29 -9.71 25.34
CA SER A 213 13.91 -11.06 25.70
C SER A 213 14.78 -12.06 24.93
N SER A 214 15.02 -13.23 25.52
CA SER A 214 15.81 -14.30 24.88
C SER A 214 15.19 -14.79 23.56
N LYS A 215 13.89 -14.60 23.36
CA LYS A 215 13.19 -14.96 22.12
C LYS A 215 13.34 -13.91 21.02
N ASN A 216 13.69 -12.67 21.36
CA ASN A 216 13.72 -11.54 20.43
C ASN A 216 15.11 -11.25 19.86
N GLU A 217 16.19 -11.69 20.50
CA GLU A 217 17.57 -11.38 20.08
C GLU A 217 17.82 -11.68 18.60
N LYS A 218 17.54 -12.92 18.18
CA LYS A 218 17.72 -13.36 16.78
C LYS A 218 16.86 -12.56 15.80
N LYS A 219 15.66 -12.14 16.21
CA LYS A 219 14.74 -11.37 15.37
C LYS A 219 15.26 -9.95 15.18
N ILE A 220 15.74 -9.31 16.24
CA ILE A 220 16.32 -7.97 16.20
C ILE A 220 17.58 -7.95 15.36
N LYS A 221 18.48 -8.92 15.54
CA LYS A 221 19.66 -9.07 14.68
C LYS A 221 19.25 -9.16 13.21
N SER A 222 18.23 -9.97 12.91
CA SER A 222 17.72 -10.06 11.54
C SER A 222 17.20 -8.72 11.05
N VAL A 223 16.43 -7.98 11.84
CA VAL A 223 15.95 -6.64 11.47
C VAL A 223 17.13 -5.72 11.14
N ILE A 224 18.09 -5.59 12.07
CA ILE A 224 19.27 -4.73 11.91
C ILE A 224 20.03 -5.08 10.63
N LYS A 225 20.27 -6.38 10.41
CA LYS A 225 20.91 -6.86 9.19
C LYS A 225 20.14 -6.48 7.92
N ASN A 226 18.81 -6.68 7.91
CA ASN A 226 17.98 -6.34 6.74
C ASN A 226 18.00 -4.83 6.48
N ILE A 227 18.05 -3.99 7.53
CA ILE A 227 18.19 -2.54 7.39
C ILE A 227 19.53 -2.21 6.73
N TYR A 228 20.65 -2.78 7.21
CA TYR A 228 21.97 -2.51 6.64
C TYR A 228 22.07 -2.94 5.17
N GLU A 229 21.60 -4.15 4.85
CA GLU A 229 21.52 -4.66 3.48
C GLU A 229 20.70 -3.71 2.58
N SER A 230 19.53 -3.28 3.06
CA SER A 230 18.65 -2.38 2.30
C SER A 230 19.24 -0.99 2.06
N MET A 231 20.08 -0.49 2.99
CA MET A 231 20.79 0.78 2.83
C MET A 231 21.92 0.67 1.81
N ILE A 232 22.65 -0.44 1.78
CA ILE A 232 23.71 -0.68 0.79
C ILE A 232 23.12 -0.82 -0.62
N GLU A 233 21.99 -1.52 -0.74
CA GLU A 233 21.26 -1.65 -2.02
C GLU A 233 20.80 -0.30 -2.59
N ARG A 234 20.71 0.75 -1.76
CA ARG A 234 20.32 2.13 -2.11
C ARG A 234 21.51 3.08 -2.12
N SER A 235 22.68 2.57 -2.51
CA SER A 235 23.92 3.35 -2.59
C SER A 235 23.84 4.54 -3.55
N ASP A 236 22.88 4.53 -4.49
CA ASP A 236 22.55 5.67 -5.36
C ASP A 236 21.93 6.87 -4.61
N GLU A 237 21.41 6.66 -3.41
CA GLU A 237 20.87 7.71 -2.52
C GLU A 237 21.86 8.09 -1.39
N SER A 238 23.17 7.95 -1.64
CA SER A 238 24.25 8.11 -0.65
C SER A 238 24.17 9.41 0.14
N ASP A 239 23.86 10.54 -0.51
CA ASP A 239 23.81 11.87 0.13
C ASP A 239 22.69 11.94 1.20
N LEU A 240 21.54 11.34 0.90
CA LEU A 240 20.42 11.26 1.83
C LEU A 240 20.76 10.35 3.01
N ILE A 241 21.41 9.22 2.74
CA ILE A 241 21.84 8.27 3.77
C ILE A 241 22.86 8.95 4.69
N GLU A 242 23.96 9.47 4.13
CA GLU A 242 25.07 10.12 4.85
C GLU A 242 24.56 11.23 5.77
N SER A 243 23.73 12.13 5.23
CA SER A 243 23.21 13.29 5.99
C SER A 243 22.37 12.90 7.21
N ASN A 244 21.76 11.71 7.20
CA ASN A 244 20.94 11.22 8.30
C ASN A 244 21.71 10.35 9.30
N ILE A 245 22.63 9.51 8.83
CA ILE A 245 23.29 8.50 9.70
C ILE A 245 24.61 8.98 10.32
N SER A 246 25.15 10.11 9.85
CA SER A 246 26.40 10.70 10.32
C SER A 246 26.27 11.54 11.61
N ASP A 247 25.08 11.60 12.23
CA ASP A 247 24.91 12.30 13.51
C ASP A 247 25.65 11.53 14.64
N PRO A 248 26.67 12.13 15.28
CA PRO A 248 27.42 11.47 16.36
C PRO A 248 26.57 11.13 17.59
N LYS A 249 25.36 11.68 17.72
CA LYS A 249 24.43 11.34 18.81
C LYS A 249 23.61 10.08 18.52
N LYS A 250 23.55 9.64 17.26
CA LYS A 250 22.72 8.51 16.82
C LYS A 250 23.57 7.23 16.82
N LYS A 251 23.35 6.39 17.83
CA LYS A 251 24.02 5.09 18.00
C LYS A 251 23.32 3.98 17.22
N LEU A 252 23.54 3.97 15.91
CA LEU A 252 22.78 3.15 14.97
C LEU A 252 23.42 1.80 14.64
N PHE A 253 24.74 1.71 14.80
CA PHE A 253 25.53 0.56 14.38
C PHE A 253 25.73 -0.42 15.53
N LEU A 254 25.27 -1.65 15.35
CA LEU A 254 25.49 -2.73 16.30
C LEU A 254 26.89 -3.31 16.11
N ASN A 255 27.85 -2.83 16.89
CA ASN A 255 29.25 -3.21 16.82
C ASN A 255 29.61 -4.36 17.77
N ASP A 256 28.76 -5.39 17.85
CA ASP A 256 29.01 -6.68 18.52
C ASP A 256 27.85 -7.65 18.22
N GLU A 257 27.82 -8.79 18.90
CA GLU A 257 26.76 -9.79 18.82
C GLU A 257 25.55 -9.48 19.72
N ASN A 258 25.63 -8.66 20.77
CA ASN A 258 24.45 -8.50 21.65
C ASN A 258 23.70 -7.18 21.38
N PRO A 259 22.52 -7.21 20.71
CA PRO A 259 21.71 -6.00 20.44
C PRO A 259 21.14 -5.33 21.70
N PHE A 260 21.11 -6.03 22.83
CA PHE A 260 20.52 -5.52 24.07
C PHE A 260 21.53 -4.87 25.02
N ASP A 261 22.81 -4.87 24.65
CA ASP A 261 23.82 -4.12 25.37
C ASP A 261 23.97 -2.75 24.70
N LYS A 262 23.62 -1.69 25.44
CA LYS A 262 23.70 -0.31 24.97
C LYS A 262 25.12 0.11 24.58
N ASN A 263 26.14 -0.55 25.10
CA ASN A 263 27.52 -0.26 24.77
C ASN A 263 27.92 -0.82 23.40
N ASN A 264 27.15 -1.77 22.87
CA ASN A 264 27.41 -2.36 21.56
C ASN A 264 26.84 -1.50 20.43
N CYS A 265 25.85 -0.64 20.69
CA CYS A 265 25.38 0.32 19.71
C CYS A 265 26.26 1.58 19.73
N VAL A 266 26.84 1.92 18.58
CA VAL A 266 27.77 3.03 18.40
C VAL A 266 27.35 3.93 17.24
N ALA A 267 27.83 5.17 17.24
CA ALA A 267 27.64 6.06 16.10
C ALA A 267 28.65 5.71 15.00
N GLY A 268 28.32 6.00 13.73
CA GLY A 268 29.20 5.70 12.59
C GLY A 268 30.60 6.30 12.75
N LYS A 269 30.67 7.58 13.11
CA LYS A 269 31.92 8.33 13.39
C LYS A 269 32.77 7.81 14.54
N GLU A 270 32.23 6.92 15.38
CA GLU A 270 32.99 6.27 16.47
C GLU A 270 33.71 5.01 15.99
N LEU A 271 33.35 4.51 14.80
CA LEU A 271 34.01 3.39 14.15
C LEU A 271 35.24 3.91 13.39
N ILE A 272 36.28 3.09 13.32
CA ILE A 272 37.53 3.43 12.63
C ILE A 272 37.82 2.30 11.64
N ILE A 273 37.76 2.63 10.34
CA ILE A 273 38.15 1.73 9.25
C ILE A 273 39.62 1.98 8.89
N GLY A 274 40.41 0.90 8.82
CA GLY A 274 41.84 0.91 8.48
C GLY A 274 42.37 -0.51 8.32
N ASP A 275 43.67 -0.68 8.07
CA ASP A 275 44.30 -1.95 7.63
C ASP A 275 43.98 -3.21 8.47
N ASP A 276 43.46 -3.06 9.70
CA ASP A 276 43.10 -4.17 10.61
C ASP A 276 41.67 -4.10 11.21
N PHE A 277 40.77 -3.18 10.78
CA PHE A 277 39.43 -2.98 11.39
C PHE A 277 39.42 -2.98 12.94
N LYS A 278 40.44 -2.40 13.58
CA LYS A 278 40.68 -2.56 15.04
C LYS A 278 39.51 -2.11 15.93
N GLY A 279 38.61 -1.27 15.42
CA GLY A 279 37.40 -0.82 16.12
C GLY A 279 36.09 -1.49 15.67
N VAL A 280 36.07 -2.20 14.54
CA VAL A 280 34.86 -2.77 13.92
C VAL A 280 34.81 -4.28 14.17
N LYS A 281 33.73 -4.78 14.75
CA LYS A 281 33.53 -6.21 15.01
C LYS A 281 33.06 -6.96 13.75
N GLU A 282 33.25 -8.28 13.77
CA GLU A 282 32.90 -9.21 12.67
C GLU A 282 31.46 -9.03 12.17
N PHE A 283 30.51 -8.71 13.05
CA PHE A 283 29.12 -8.44 12.67
C PHE A 283 28.96 -7.29 11.68
N LEU A 284 29.79 -6.23 11.79
CA LEU A 284 29.69 -5.03 10.95
C LEU A 284 30.60 -5.05 9.72
N MET A 285 31.63 -5.91 9.71
CA MET A 285 32.60 -5.99 8.60
C MET A 285 31.98 -6.12 7.20
N PRO A 286 30.87 -6.87 6.99
CA PRO A 286 30.26 -6.98 5.67
C PRO A 286 29.62 -5.68 5.14
N TYR A 287 29.46 -4.64 5.97
CA TYR A 287 28.74 -3.42 5.63
C TYR A 287 29.66 -2.21 5.48
N GLU A 288 30.90 -2.43 5.04
CA GLU A 288 31.96 -1.42 4.91
C GLU A 288 31.51 -0.14 4.19
N GLU A 289 30.79 -0.27 3.07
CA GLU A 289 30.27 0.86 2.30
C GLU A 289 29.35 1.76 3.14
N LEU A 290 28.45 1.16 3.91
CA LEU A 290 27.53 1.89 4.79
C LEU A 290 28.28 2.56 5.96
N LEU A 291 29.35 1.94 6.45
CA LEU A 291 30.20 2.53 7.49
C LEU A 291 30.94 3.76 6.98
N PHE A 292 31.47 3.72 5.75
CA PHE A 292 32.07 4.90 5.11
C PHE A 292 31.07 6.05 4.98
N LEU A 293 29.82 5.77 4.56
CA LEU A 293 28.76 6.77 4.51
C LEU A 293 28.41 7.36 5.88
N ALA A 294 28.69 6.63 6.96
CA ALA A 294 28.46 7.10 8.32
C ALA A 294 29.66 7.85 8.93
N GLY A 295 30.74 8.03 8.15
CA GLY A 295 31.95 8.76 8.53
C GLY A 295 32.94 7.97 9.39
N ALA A 296 32.97 6.63 9.25
CA ALA A 296 33.92 5.73 9.90
C ALA A 296 35.32 5.69 9.24
#